data_AF-A0A9E3T1J7-F1
#
_entry.id   AF-A0A9E3T1J7-F1
#
_cell.length_a   1.000
_cell.length_b   1.000
_cell.length_c   1.000
_cell.angle_alpha   90.00
_cell.angle_beta   90.00
_cell.angle_gamma   90.00
#
_symmetry.space_group_name_H-M   'P 1'
#
loop_
_entity.id
_entity.type
_entity.pdbx_description
1 polymer ?
#
loop_
_entity_poly.entity_id
_entity_poly.type
_entity_poly.pdbx_seq_one_letter_code
_entity_poly.pdbx_strand_id
1 'polypeptide(L)'
;MLDFLVGNDALSAIVAFALVLIPAIFIHEMGHFLAAKLVGITILEFGIGFPPRMMTLFTRGATEYTLNWLPIGGFVRPLGEDFVRPVSEQEAARDRKLAQDRLEVDSEAHTDQLSGERDRLSARGIKKVTSVNEAKPLGRILFMAGGATANLLTAIILFTIIGLMGLPTIVGGSSGIINVTPGSPLADAGIQPGDLIETVDGKYFE
;
A
#
# COMPACT_ATOMS: atom_id res chain seq x y z
N MET A 1 -22.05 12.95 10.56
CA MET A 1 -20.59 13.15 10.33
C MET A 1 -20.12 12.37 9.11
N LEU A 2 -20.55 11.11 8.96
CA LEU A 2 -20.37 10.34 7.73
C LEU A 2 -21.16 10.91 6.53
N ASP A 3 -22.29 11.58 6.77
CA ASP A 3 -23.14 12.15 5.72
C ASP A 3 -22.45 13.26 4.91
N PHE A 4 -21.56 14.03 5.55
CA PHE A 4 -20.72 15.02 4.86
C PHE A 4 -19.68 14.35 3.95
N LEU A 5 -19.19 13.19 4.37
CA LEU A 5 -18.17 12.44 3.66
C LEU A 5 -18.76 11.68 2.46
N VAL A 6 -19.97 11.14 2.62
CA VAL A 6 -20.71 10.41 1.58
C VAL A 6 -21.48 11.37 0.65
N GLY A 7 -21.84 12.56 1.10
CA GLY A 7 -22.56 13.56 0.30
C GLY A 7 -21.70 14.32 -0.72
N ASN A 8 -20.38 14.10 -0.75
CA ASN A 8 -19.48 14.66 -1.75
C ASN A 8 -18.70 13.53 -2.44
N ASP A 9 -19.03 13.29 -3.71
CA ASP A 9 -18.45 12.20 -4.52
C ASP A 9 -16.92 12.28 -4.63
N ALA A 10 -16.34 13.48 -4.64
CA ALA A 10 -14.89 13.63 -4.70
C ALA A 10 -14.22 13.32 -3.36
N LEU A 11 -14.81 13.77 -2.24
CA LEU A 11 -14.28 13.51 -0.91
C LEU A 11 -14.38 12.01 -0.56
N SER A 12 -15.50 11.37 -0.89
CA SER A 12 -15.68 9.93 -0.69
C SER A 12 -14.67 9.13 -1.51
N ALA A 13 -14.41 9.50 -2.76
CA ALA A 13 -13.42 8.86 -3.61
C ALA A 13 -11.99 8.98 -3.04
N ILE A 14 -11.59 10.18 -2.56
CA ILE A 14 -10.27 10.39 -1.95
C ILE A 14 -10.11 9.52 -0.70
N VAL A 15 -11.13 9.48 0.16
CA VAL A 15 -11.07 8.67 1.40
C VAL A 15 -11.04 7.18 1.08
N ALA A 16 -11.88 6.71 0.14
CA ALA A 16 -11.86 5.32 -0.31
C ALA A 16 -10.50 4.93 -0.91
N PHE A 17 -9.93 5.80 -1.74
CA PHE A 17 -8.59 5.60 -2.32
C PHE A 17 -7.51 5.49 -1.24
N ALA A 18 -7.48 6.43 -0.28
CA ALA A 18 -6.50 6.40 0.81
C ALA A 18 -6.66 5.16 1.70
N LEU A 19 -7.90 4.76 1.97
CA LEU A 19 -8.24 3.59 2.78
C LEU A 19 -7.79 2.27 2.15
N VAL A 20 -7.74 2.19 0.82
CA VAL A 20 -7.19 1.02 0.12
C VAL A 20 -5.68 1.13 -0.06
N LEU A 21 -5.19 2.29 -0.49
CA LEU A 21 -3.79 2.48 -0.87
C LEU A 21 -2.83 2.40 0.32
N ILE A 22 -3.13 3.06 1.44
CA ILE A 22 -2.22 3.13 2.59
C ILE A 22 -1.95 1.73 3.17
N PRO A 23 -2.98 0.89 3.46
CA PRO A 23 -2.74 -0.48 3.89
C PRO A 23 -2.04 -1.33 2.82
N ALA A 24 -2.38 -1.17 1.54
CA ALA A 24 -1.75 -1.91 0.46
C ALA A 24 -0.24 -1.61 0.34
N ILE A 25 0.17 -0.35 0.52
CA ILE A 25 1.60 0.01 0.56
C ILE A 25 2.26 -0.57 1.81
N PHE A 26 1.62 -0.45 2.98
CA PHE A 26 2.18 -1.01 4.22
C PHE A 26 2.44 -2.52 4.10
N ILE A 27 1.48 -3.27 3.55
CA ILE A 27 1.61 -4.71 3.31
C ILE A 27 2.69 -5.01 2.28
N HIS A 28 2.81 -4.20 1.23
CA HIS A 28 3.87 -4.30 0.23
C HIS A 28 5.27 -4.19 0.86
N GLU A 29 5.50 -3.14 1.64
CA GLU A 29 6.77 -2.93 2.33
C GLU A 29 7.03 -4.03 3.36
N MET A 30 6.00 -4.46 4.08
CA MET A 30 6.10 -5.62 4.98
C MET A 30 6.52 -6.89 4.22
N GLY A 31 6.05 -7.09 2.99
CA GLY A 31 6.46 -8.19 2.12
C GLY A 31 7.95 -8.19 1.82
N HIS A 32 8.50 -7.05 1.38
CA HIS A 32 9.95 -6.89 1.19
C HIS A 32 10.73 -7.15 2.47
N PHE A 33 10.26 -6.59 3.60
CA PHE A 33 10.90 -6.76 4.89
C PHE A 33 10.95 -8.23 5.33
N LEU A 34 9.83 -8.93 5.27
CA LEU A 34 9.73 -10.34 5.64
C LEU A 34 10.59 -11.20 4.71
N ALA A 35 10.53 -10.97 3.39
CA ALA A 35 11.35 -11.68 2.43
C ALA A 35 12.84 -11.50 2.72
N ALA A 36 13.30 -10.28 2.98
CA ALA A 36 14.68 -10.00 3.37
C ALA A 36 15.10 -10.75 4.64
N LYS A 37 14.26 -10.72 5.68
CA LYS A 37 14.55 -11.43 6.95
C LYS A 37 14.61 -12.95 6.76
N LEU A 38 13.78 -13.53 5.89
CA LEU A 38 13.78 -14.96 5.58
C LEU A 38 15.07 -15.41 4.88
N VAL A 39 15.63 -14.58 4.00
CA VAL A 39 16.87 -14.91 3.26
C VAL A 39 18.14 -14.42 3.93
N GLY A 40 18.02 -13.75 5.09
CA GLY A 40 19.14 -13.25 5.88
C GLY A 40 19.71 -11.90 5.44
N ILE A 41 19.03 -11.17 4.54
CA ILE A 41 19.42 -9.81 4.17
C ILE A 41 19.16 -8.88 5.37
N THR A 42 20.18 -8.08 5.68
CA THR A 42 20.12 -7.15 6.81
C THR A 42 19.36 -5.90 6.41
N ILE A 43 18.22 -5.67 7.04
CA ILE A 43 17.46 -4.41 6.91
C ILE A 43 17.87 -3.43 7.99
N LEU A 44 18.24 -2.23 7.57
CA LEU A 44 18.66 -1.13 8.43
C LEU A 44 17.50 -0.24 8.85
N GLU A 45 16.51 -0.06 7.98
CA GLU A 45 15.35 0.79 8.26
C GLU A 45 14.08 0.19 7.64
N PHE A 46 13.01 0.19 8.42
CA PHE A 46 11.64 -0.03 7.97
C PHE A 46 10.87 1.26 8.25
N GLY A 47 10.64 2.04 7.19
CA GLY A 47 10.00 3.35 7.28
C GLY A 47 8.55 3.31 6.87
N ILE A 48 7.68 3.89 7.69
CA ILE A 48 6.29 4.19 7.33
C ILE A 48 6.22 5.66 6.90
N GLY A 49 5.65 5.90 5.73
CA GLY A 49 5.64 7.20 5.07
C GLY A 49 6.96 7.57 4.38
N PHE A 50 6.97 8.73 3.72
CA PHE A 50 8.15 9.30 3.06
C PHE A 50 8.80 10.41 3.89
N PRO A 51 10.14 10.59 3.75
CA PRO A 51 10.90 11.64 4.43
C PRO A 51 10.29 13.05 4.26
N PRO A 52 10.54 13.98 5.21
CA PRO A 52 11.50 13.89 6.32
C PRO A 52 11.07 12.97 7.47
N ARG A 53 12.05 12.37 8.16
CA ARG A 53 11.83 11.53 9.33
C ARG A 53 11.22 12.36 10.45
N MET A 54 10.07 11.93 10.97
CA MET A 54 9.41 12.58 12.10
C MET A 54 9.95 12.01 13.41
N MET A 55 9.97 10.69 13.54
CA MET A 55 10.51 10.02 14.73
C MET A 55 10.95 8.59 14.43
N THR A 56 11.91 8.08 15.20
CA THR A 56 12.21 6.65 15.27
C THR A 56 11.34 6.05 16.37
N LEU A 57 10.44 5.14 16.01
CA LEU A 57 9.50 4.50 16.94
C LEU A 57 10.22 3.59 17.93
N PHE A 58 11.04 2.69 17.40
CA PHE A 58 11.89 1.79 18.16
C PHE A 58 12.94 1.16 17.24
N THR A 59 13.94 0.52 17.84
CA THR A 59 14.99 -0.19 17.11
C THR A 59 15.06 -1.63 17.58
N ARG A 60 15.00 -2.59 16.66
CA ARG A 60 15.06 -4.03 16.96
C ARG A 60 16.12 -4.71 16.10
N GLY A 61 17.14 -5.28 16.74
CA GLY A 61 18.29 -5.84 16.03
C GLY A 61 18.91 -4.79 15.13
N ALA A 62 19.18 -5.10 13.86
CA ALA A 62 19.77 -4.13 12.93
C ALA A 62 18.78 -3.05 12.45
N THR A 63 17.48 -3.23 12.64
CA THR A 63 16.42 -2.44 11.98
C THR A 63 15.89 -1.32 12.87
N GLU A 64 15.93 -0.08 12.36
CA GLU A 64 15.19 1.06 12.89
C GLU A 64 13.78 1.07 12.30
N TYR A 65 12.76 1.23 13.14
CA TYR A 65 11.38 1.42 12.71
C TYR A 65 11.06 2.90 12.78
N THR A 66 10.82 3.53 11.64
CA THR A 66 10.70 4.99 11.55
C THR A 66 9.32 5.41 11.06
N LEU A 67 8.87 6.54 11.57
CA LEU A 67 7.66 7.21 11.11
C LEU A 67 8.08 8.54 10.46
N ASN A 68 7.62 8.76 9.24
CA ASN A 68 7.97 9.93 8.45
C ASN A 68 6.73 10.84 8.24
N TRP A 69 6.98 12.09 7.86
CA TRP A 69 5.93 13.12 7.81
C TRP A 69 4.88 12.91 6.72
N LEU A 70 5.25 12.34 5.57
CA LEU A 70 4.30 12.13 4.48
C LEU A 70 3.71 10.71 4.56
N PRO A 71 2.42 10.52 4.88
CA PRO A 71 1.84 9.19 5.12
C PRO A 71 1.58 8.37 3.85
N ILE A 72 1.91 8.92 2.67
CA ILE A 72 1.60 8.35 1.36
C ILE A 72 2.72 7.40 0.91
N GLY A 73 3.10 6.41 1.72
CA GLY A 73 4.21 5.55 1.35
C GLY A 73 4.79 4.70 2.47
N GLY A 74 5.90 4.06 2.16
CA GLY A 74 6.81 3.39 3.09
C GLY A 74 8.05 2.94 2.32
N PHE A 75 9.05 2.43 3.04
CA PHE A 75 10.23 1.88 2.40
C PHE A 75 10.94 0.86 3.30
N VAL A 76 11.62 -0.09 2.67
CA VAL A 76 12.56 -1.02 3.31
C VAL A 76 13.97 -0.72 2.82
N ARG A 77 14.86 -0.37 3.75
CA ARG A 77 16.26 -0.06 3.44
C ARG A 77 17.17 -1.23 3.81
N PRO A 78 17.66 -2.01 2.84
CA PRO A 78 18.64 -3.05 3.12
C PRO A 78 20.04 -2.46 3.28
N LEU A 79 20.93 -3.24 3.90
CA LEU A 79 22.34 -2.92 4.02
C LEU A 79 23.00 -2.90 2.63
N GLY A 80 23.76 -1.84 2.34
CA GLY A 80 24.51 -1.71 1.10
C GLY A 80 23.70 -1.35 -0.14
N GLU A 81 22.46 -0.92 0.02
CA GLU A 81 21.76 -0.19 -1.04
C GLU A 81 21.49 1.24 -0.58
N ASP A 82 21.91 2.18 -1.42
CA ASP A 82 21.59 3.57 -1.24
C ASP A 82 20.16 3.79 -1.71
N PHE A 83 19.22 3.83 -0.76
CA PHE A 83 18.00 4.57 -1.05
C PHE A 83 18.42 6.02 -1.24
N VAL A 84 18.11 6.59 -2.41
CA VAL A 84 18.29 8.01 -2.70
C VAL A 84 17.59 8.79 -1.60
N ARG A 85 18.35 9.20 -0.58
CA ARG A 85 17.89 10.22 0.34
C ARG A 85 17.73 11.46 -0.52
N PRO A 86 16.55 12.11 -0.56
CA PRO A 86 16.44 13.40 -1.22
C PRO A 86 17.41 14.33 -0.49
N VAL A 87 18.55 14.55 -1.15
CA VAL A 87 19.61 15.44 -0.70
C VAL A 87 18.97 16.82 -0.60
N SER A 88 19.24 17.56 0.46
CA SER A 88 18.71 18.93 0.58
C SER A 88 19.08 19.73 -0.68
N GLU A 89 18.31 20.75 -1.08
CA GLU A 89 18.58 21.48 -2.35
C GLU A 89 20.03 21.98 -2.45
N GLN A 90 20.66 22.32 -1.32
CA GLN A 90 22.05 22.75 -1.22
C GLN A 90 23.07 21.63 -1.54
N GLU A 91 22.68 20.40 -1.28
CA GLU A 91 23.45 19.18 -1.31
C GLU A 91 23.29 18.52 -2.69
N ALA A 92 22.06 18.55 -3.25
CA ALA A 92 21.77 18.26 -4.65
C ALA A 92 22.38 19.28 -5.64
N ALA A 93 22.56 20.54 -5.23
CA ALA A 93 23.25 21.57 -6.02
C ALA A 93 24.78 21.38 -5.98
N ARG A 94 25.35 20.91 -4.87
CA ARG A 94 26.76 20.51 -4.78
C ARG A 94 27.04 19.25 -5.59
N ASP A 95 26.21 18.24 -5.49
CA ASP A 95 26.36 16.98 -6.21
C ASP A 95 26.26 17.15 -7.74
N ARG A 96 25.41 18.07 -8.23
CA ARG A 96 25.35 18.43 -9.64
C ARG A 96 26.65 19.01 -10.21
N LYS A 97 27.51 19.61 -9.37
CA LYS A 97 28.84 20.10 -9.76
C LYS A 97 29.93 19.03 -9.68
N LEU A 98 29.74 18.01 -8.85
CA LEU A 98 30.70 16.92 -8.61
C LEU A 98 30.48 15.70 -9.53
N ALA A 99 29.35 15.64 -10.24
CA ALA A 99 28.94 14.50 -11.07
C ALA A 99 29.80 14.24 -12.32
N GLN A 100 30.71 15.14 -12.71
CA GLN A 100 31.55 14.95 -13.91
C GLN A 100 32.85 14.15 -13.65
N ASP A 101 33.29 13.99 -12.39
CA ASP A 101 34.55 13.29 -12.02
C ASP A 101 34.33 11.88 -11.40
N ARG A 102 33.09 11.37 -11.37
CA ARG A 102 32.62 10.38 -10.37
C ARG A 102 32.70 8.88 -10.69
N LEU A 103 33.20 8.47 -11.85
CA LEU A 103 33.17 7.03 -12.22
C LEU A 103 34.12 6.14 -11.40
N GLU A 104 35.22 6.69 -10.87
CA GLU A 104 36.11 5.97 -9.92
C GLU A 104 35.74 6.26 -8.46
N VAL A 105 35.24 7.46 -8.16
CA VAL A 105 34.88 7.90 -6.80
C VAL A 105 33.64 7.17 -6.27
N ASP A 106 32.65 6.87 -7.11
CA ASP A 106 31.41 6.21 -6.66
C ASP A 106 31.67 4.76 -6.19
N SER A 107 32.70 4.09 -6.69
CA SER A 107 33.10 2.74 -6.25
C SER A 107 33.78 2.78 -4.87
N GLU A 108 34.66 3.75 -4.63
CA GLU A 108 35.33 3.94 -3.33
C GLU A 108 34.35 4.45 -2.26
N ALA A 109 33.48 5.41 -2.60
CA ALA A 109 32.50 5.97 -1.69
C ALA A 109 31.43 4.95 -1.27
N HIS A 110 30.95 4.10 -2.19
CA HIS A 110 29.98 3.06 -1.86
C HIS A 110 30.62 1.98 -0.95
N THR A 111 31.89 1.64 -1.18
CA THR A 111 32.65 0.71 -0.34
C THR A 111 32.91 1.27 1.07
N ASP A 112 33.22 2.56 1.18
CA ASP A 112 33.43 3.26 2.45
C ASP A 112 32.13 3.35 3.27
N GLN A 113 31.01 3.68 2.63
CA GLN A 113 29.70 3.72 3.29
C GLN A 113 29.24 2.34 3.80
N LEU A 114 29.38 1.30 2.98
CA LEU A 114 29.09 -0.09 3.39
C LEU A 114 29.91 -0.50 4.61
N SER A 115 31.19 -0.14 4.63
CA SER A 115 32.10 -0.42 5.76
C SER A 115 31.64 0.34 7.00
N GLY A 116 31.30 1.63 6.88
CA GLY A 116 30.78 2.44 7.97
C GLY A 116 29.45 1.93 8.56
N GLU A 117 28.53 1.43 7.73
CA GLU A 117 27.28 0.82 8.23
C GLU A 117 27.53 -0.50 8.97
N ARG A 118 28.46 -1.32 8.49
CA ARG A 118 28.89 -2.56 9.17
C ARG A 118 29.53 -2.27 10.52
N ASP A 119 30.36 -1.24 10.61
CA ASP A 119 31.01 -0.83 11.85
C ASP A 119 29.98 -0.34 12.87
N ARG A 120 29.00 0.46 12.44
CA ARG A 120 27.88 0.89 13.29
C ARG A 120 27.06 -0.28 13.83
N LEU A 121 26.77 -1.28 12.99
CA LEU A 121 26.07 -2.49 13.41
C LEU A 121 26.93 -3.34 14.36
N SER A 122 28.22 -3.45 14.08
CA SER A 122 29.18 -4.18 14.92
C SER A 122 29.33 -3.54 16.31
N ALA A 123 29.36 -2.21 16.38
CA ALA A 123 29.35 -1.46 17.64
C ALA A 123 28.07 -1.71 18.46
N ARG A 124 26.95 -2.03 17.80
CA ARG A 124 25.69 -2.45 18.42
C ARG A 124 25.64 -3.95 18.77
N GLY A 125 26.75 -4.67 18.59
CA GLY A 125 26.88 -6.10 18.88
C GLY A 125 26.37 -7.03 17.77
N ILE A 126 26.05 -6.50 16.59
CA ILE A 126 25.50 -7.28 15.47
C ILE A 126 26.65 -7.71 14.56
N LYS A 127 27.14 -8.93 14.76
CA LYS A 127 28.35 -9.44 14.08
C LYS A 127 28.10 -9.99 12.68
N LYS A 128 26.93 -10.58 12.44
CA LYS A 128 26.59 -11.19 11.15
C LYS A 128 25.61 -10.30 10.41
N VAL A 129 26.10 -9.68 9.35
CA VAL A 129 25.35 -8.78 8.49
C VAL A 129 25.55 -9.21 7.05
N THR A 130 24.55 -8.98 6.21
CA THR A 130 24.56 -9.43 4.81
C THR A 130 23.83 -8.39 3.98
N SER A 131 24.53 -7.84 2.99
CA SER A 131 23.93 -6.91 2.04
C SER A 131 23.12 -7.65 0.96
N VAL A 132 22.29 -6.93 0.21
CA VAL A 132 21.58 -7.52 -0.94
C VAL A 132 22.58 -8.08 -1.95
N ASN A 133 23.68 -7.36 -2.18
CA ASN A 133 24.74 -7.72 -3.11
C ASN A 133 25.59 -8.92 -2.67
N GLU A 134 25.50 -9.34 -1.42
CA GLU A 134 26.13 -10.58 -0.91
C GLU A 134 25.17 -11.76 -0.88
N ALA A 135 23.87 -11.50 -0.87
CA ALA A 135 22.87 -12.55 -0.88
C ALA A 135 22.95 -13.40 -2.16
N LYS A 136 22.60 -14.69 -2.05
CA LYS A 136 22.49 -15.59 -3.21
C LYS A 136 21.47 -15.04 -4.22
N PRO A 137 21.60 -15.35 -5.52
CA PRO A 137 20.68 -14.84 -6.56
C PRO A 137 19.20 -15.06 -6.23
N LEU A 138 18.83 -16.26 -5.78
CA LEU A 138 17.46 -16.56 -5.35
C LEU A 138 17.01 -15.71 -4.14
N GLY A 139 17.93 -15.37 -3.24
CA GLY A 139 17.62 -14.51 -2.10
C GLY A 139 17.31 -13.08 -2.53
N ARG A 140 18.02 -12.55 -3.53
CA ARG A 140 17.75 -11.23 -4.11
C ARG A 140 16.41 -11.20 -4.84
N ILE A 141 16.14 -12.23 -5.64
CA ILE A 141 14.86 -12.35 -6.36
C ILE A 141 13.71 -12.41 -5.35
N LEU A 142 13.84 -13.20 -4.28
CA LEU A 142 12.79 -13.29 -3.27
C LEU A 142 12.57 -11.95 -2.54
N PHE A 143 13.64 -11.23 -2.24
CA PHE A 143 13.55 -9.87 -1.68
C PHE A 143 12.83 -8.91 -2.64
N MET A 144 13.24 -8.84 -3.91
CA MET A 144 12.64 -7.96 -4.93
C MET A 144 11.18 -8.33 -5.22
N ALA A 145 10.81 -9.60 -5.15
CA ALA A 145 9.43 -10.04 -5.37
C ALA A 145 8.53 -9.90 -4.14
N GLY A 146 9.12 -9.80 -2.94
CA GLY A 146 8.43 -9.92 -1.66
C GLY A 146 7.21 -9.01 -1.52
N GLY A 147 7.32 -7.73 -1.90
CA GLY A 147 6.19 -6.80 -1.81
C GLY A 147 5.05 -7.11 -2.76
N ALA A 148 5.34 -7.47 -4.01
CA ALA A 148 4.33 -7.88 -4.98
C ALA A 148 3.62 -9.17 -4.55
N THR A 149 4.38 -10.15 -4.04
CA THR A 149 3.81 -11.40 -3.52
C THR A 149 2.91 -11.15 -2.32
N ALA A 150 3.29 -10.28 -1.38
CA ALA A 150 2.46 -9.95 -0.22
C ALA A 150 1.12 -9.30 -0.62
N ASN A 151 1.13 -8.39 -1.59
CA ASN A 151 -0.09 -7.77 -2.10
C ASN A 151 -0.97 -8.78 -2.85
N LEU A 152 -0.38 -9.67 -3.64
CA LEU A 152 -1.13 -10.72 -4.34
C LEU A 152 -1.84 -11.64 -3.35
N LEU A 153 -1.13 -12.10 -2.31
CA LEU A 153 -1.72 -12.94 -1.26
C LEU A 153 -2.84 -12.21 -0.52
N THR A 154 -2.63 -10.94 -0.20
CA THR A 154 -3.64 -10.11 0.45
C THR A 154 -4.88 -9.96 -0.44
N ALA A 155 -4.70 -9.73 -1.74
CA ALA A 155 -5.81 -9.66 -2.68
C ALA A 155 -6.59 -10.97 -2.71
N ILE A 156 -5.92 -12.12 -2.82
CA ILE A 156 -6.58 -13.44 -2.81
C ILE A 156 -7.41 -13.62 -1.53
N ILE A 157 -6.85 -13.29 -0.36
CA ILE A 157 -7.54 -13.40 0.93
C ILE A 157 -8.76 -12.47 0.98
N LEU A 158 -8.60 -11.20 0.60
CA LEU A 158 -9.69 -10.21 0.60
C LEU A 158 -10.81 -10.62 -0.36
N PHE A 159 -10.49 -11.00 -1.60
CA PHE A 159 -11.48 -11.47 -2.56
C PHE A 159 -12.19 -12.75 -2.10
N THR A 160 -11.46 -13.66 -1.46
CA THR A 160 -12.07 -14.88 -0.89
C THR A 160 -13.06 -14.52 0.23
N ILE A 161 -12.67 -13.66 1.16
CA ILE A 161 -13.55 -13.21 2.25
C ILE A 161 -14.79 -12.51 1.70
N ILE A 162 -14.60 -11.55 0.77
CA ILE A 162 -15.70 -10.82 0.14
C ILE A 162 -16.63 -11.79 -0.61
N GLY A 163 -16.07 -12.74 -1.35
CA GLY A 163 -16.84 -13.76 -2.07
C GLY A 163 -17.64 -14.67 -1.13
N LEU A 164 -17.08 -15.04 0.03
CA LEU A 164 -17.76 -15.86 1.04
C LEU A 164 -18.84 -15.10 1.81
N MET A 165 -18.69 -13.79 2.01
CA MET A 165 -19.74 -12.94 2.61
C MET A 165 -20.96 -12.82 1.70
N GLY A 166 -20.80 -13.09 0.40
CA GLY A 166 -21.84 -12.92 -0.61
C GLY A 166 -22.12 -11.45 -0.91
N LEU A 167 -22.76 -11.19 -2.06
CA LEU A 167 -23.35 -9.87 -2.28
C LEU A 167 -24.67 -9.83 -1.50
N PRO A 168 -24.98 -8.74 -0.76
CA PRO A 168 -26.31 -8.58 -0.20
C PRO A 168 -27.29 -8.61 -1.37
N THR A 169 -28.05 -9.70 -1.48
CA THR A 169 -29.20 -9.73 -2.38
C THR A 169 -30.25 -8.84 -1.74
N ILE A 170 -30.84 -7.95 -2.52
CA ILE A 170 -32.02 -7.20 -2.08
C ILE A 170 -33.14 -8.24 -2.01
N VAL A 171 -33.28 -8.93 -0.87
CA VAL A 171 -34.41 -9.81 -0.62
C VAL A 171 -35.62 -8.91 -0.40
N GLY A 172 -36.55 -8.91 -1.35
CA GLY A 172 -37.74 -8.05 -1.31
C GLY A 172 -37.63 -6.76 -2.11
N GLY A 173 -36.94 -6.78 -3.27
CA GLY A 173 -37.06 -5.70 -4.25
C GLY A 173 -38.50 -5.58 -4.73
N SER A 174 -39.26 -4.64 -4.16
CA SER A 174 -40.64 -4.40 -4.57
C SER A 174 -40.66 -3.62 -5.90
N SER A 175 -41.24 -4.20 -6.94
CA SER A 175 -41.48 -3.52 -8.22
C SER A 175 -42.56 -2.45 -8.05
N GLY A 176 -42.14 -1.22 -7.77
CA GLY A 176 -43.03 -0.07 -7.58
C GLY A 176 -43.35 0.65 -8.89
N ILE A 177 -44.58 1.13 -9.04
CA ILE A 177 -44.99 2.01 -10.13
C ILE A 177 -44.46 3.41 -9.86
N ILE A 178 -43.52 3.88 -10.66
CA ILE A 178 -42.92 5.22 -10.46
C ILE A 178 -43.82 6.33 -11.04
N ASN A 179 -44.47 6.06 -12.17
CA ASN A 179 -45.37 6.99 -12.84
C ASN A 179 -46.41 6.25 -13.67
N VAL A 180 -47.59 6.86 -13.84
CA VAL A 180 -48.67 6.34 -14.69
C VAL A 180 -49.07 7.41 -15.70
N THR A 181 -49.02 7.07 -16.98
CA THR A 181 -49.41 7.98 -18.06
C THR A 181 -50.94 8.12 -18.11
N PRO A 182 -51.50 9.35 -18.11
CA PRO A 182 -52.94 9.55 -18.24
C PRO A 182 -53.49 8.93 -19.54
N GLY A 183 -54.63 8.23 -19.45
CA GLY A 183 -55.26 7.53 -20.58
C GLY A 183 -54.56 6.23 -21.02
N SER A 184 -53.63 5.72 -20.22
CA SER A 184 -53.04 4.40 -20.42
C SER A 184 -53.91 3.30 -19.80
N PRO A 185 -53.76 2.03 -20.24
CA PRO A 185 -54.47 0.90 -19.62
C PRO A 185 -54.22 0.77 -18.11
N LEU A 186 -53.06 1.23 -17.62
CA LEU A 186 -52.74 1.25 -16.19
C LEU A 186 -53.57 2.30 -15.45
N ALA A 187 -53.77 3.48 -16.04
CA ALA A 187 -54.63 4.53 -15.48
C ALA A 187 -56.10 4.08 -15.45
N ASP A 188 -56.56 3.41 -16.51
CA ASP A 188 -57.93 2.86 -16.59
C ASP A 188 -58.14 1.72 -15.58
N ALA A 189 -57.08 0.95 -15.28
CA ALA A 189 -57.06 -0.05 -14.23
C ALA A 189 -56.98 0.54 -12.80
N GLY A 190 -56.88 1.87 -12.67
CA GLY A 190 -56.84 2.57 -11.38
C GLY A 190 -55.50 2.51 -10.65
N ILE A 191 -54.43 2.05 -11.32
CA ILE A 191 -53.08 1.95 -10.76
C ILE A 191 -52.50 3.35 -10.60
N GLN A 192 -51.80 3.59 -9.49
CA GLN A 192 -51.24 4.88 -9.11
C GLN A 192 -49.72 4.83 -8.92
N PRO A 193 -49.01 5.96 -9.10
CA PRO A 193 -47.63 6.09 -8.68
C PRO A 193 -47.49 5.78 -7.18
N GLY A 194 -46.57 4.87 -6.84
CA GLY A 194 -46.36 4.36 -5.49
C GLY A 194 -46.95 2.96 -5.24
N ASP A 195 -47.81 2.45 -6.12
CA ASP A 195 -48.33 1.08 -6.01
C ASP A 195 -47.21 0.06 -6.15
N LEU A 196 -47.24 -0.98 -5.32
CA LEU A 196 -46.29 -2.09 -5.35
C LEU A 196 -46.91 -3.27 -6.09
N ILE A 197 -46.20 -3.79 -7.11
CA ILE A 197 -46.61 -4.99 -7.82
C ILE A 197 -46.05 -6.20 -7.08
N GLU A 198 -46.93 -6.97 -6.43
CA GLU A 198 -46.54 -8.22 -5.74
C GLU A 198 -46.45 -9.40 -6.70
N THR A 199 -47.41 -9.54 -7.63
CA THR A 199 -47.45 -10.65 -8.61
C THR A 199 -47.97 -10.20 -9.97
N VAL A 200 -47.52 -10.88 -11.04
CA VAL A 200 -48.10 -10.81 -12.40
C VAL A 200 -48.41 -12.23 -12.85
N ASP A 201 -49.65 -12.46 -13.30
CA ASP A 201 -50.15 -13.78 -13.71
C ASP A 201 -49.90 -14.88 -12.65
N GLY A 202 -50.00 -14.53 -11.36
CA GLY A 202 -49.79 -15.45 -10.24
C GLY A 202 -48.33 -15.81 -9.94
N LYS A 203 -47.37 -15.16 -10.61
CA LYS A 203 -45.93 -15.30 -10.32
C LYS A 203 -45.44 -14.06 -9.57
N TYR A 204 -44.74 -14.29 -8.46
CA TYR A 204 -44.05 -13.21 -7.74
C TYR A 204 -42.87 -12.69 -8.55
N PHE A 205 -42.57 -11.41 -8.39
CA PHE A 205 -41.29 -10.86 -8.82
C PHE A 205 -40.22 -11.38 -7.86
N GLU A 206 -39.30 -12.22 -8.36
CA GLU A 206 -38.08 -12.64 -7.66
C GLU A 206 -36.96 -11.60 -7.84
#